data_AF-A0A7V5M6T5-F1
#
_entry.id   AF-A0A7V5M6T5-F1
#
_cell.length_a   1.000
_cell.length_b   1.000
_cell.length_c   1.000
_cell.angle_alpha   90.00
_cell.angle_beta   90.00
_cell.angle_gamma   90.00
#
_symmetry.space_group_name_H-M   'P 1'
#
loop_
_entity.id
_entity.type
_entity.pdbx_description
1 polymer ?
#
loop_
_entity_poly.entity_id
_entity_poly.type
_entity_poly.pdbx_seq_one_letter_code
_entity_poly.pdbx_strand_id
1 'polypeptide(L)'
;MIIFMENDHLYRKMKKFPKVDLHRHLEGSIRVETLLDIAVKEKVELPTYDLEKLRRLVQVYDDPPDFFNFLNKFNLLRGFYPNRESIERIAYEAIEDAAQDNVKYLELRYSPTHFSSMQRFPEEKVIQWIQGAIDQAMKDYEIIVIPVLTISRNYGVKLAEHTVNLAVNYAHEFFFGLDLAGDELNFSPHPMAHLFERAKKAGMGLTLHAGEV
;
A
#
# COMPACT_ATOMS: atom_id res chain seq x y z
N MET A 1 24.02 -0.55 -10.46
CA MET A 1 23.93 0.80 -9.86
C MET A 1 24.03 0.76 -8.33
N ILE A 2 23.48 -0.24 -7.64
CA ILE A 2 23.48 -0.37 -6.16
C ILE A 2 24.89 -0.50 -5.54
N ILE A 3 25.81 -1.23 -6.19
CA ILE A 3 27.17 -1.49 -5.67
C ILE A 3 27.99 -0.19 -5.47
N PHE A 4 27.72 0.87 -6.24
CA PHE A 4 28.40 2.16 -6.08
C PHE A 4 27.90 2.95 -4.87
N MET A 5 26.67 2.70 -4.39
CA MET A 5 26.08 3.42 -3.27
C MET A 5 26.53 2.86 -1.91
N GLU A 6 26.82 1.57 -1.81
CA GLU A 6 27.22 0.98 -0.51
C GLU A 6 28.57 1.51 0.01
N ASN A 7 29.42 2.02 -0.88
CA ASN A 7 30.68 2.68 -0.50
C ASN A 7 30.55 4.18 -0.21
N ASP A 8 29.37 4.75 -0.48
CA ASP A 8 29.09 6.13 -0.18
C ASP A 8 28.85 6.33 1.32
N HIS A 9 29.59 7.25 1.91
CA HIS A 9 29.51 7.53 3.35
C HIS A 9 28.13 8.04 3.78
N LEU A 10 27.47 8.86 2.94
CA LEU A 10 26.13 9.34 3.21
C LEU A 10 25.13 8.19 3.18
N TYR A 11 25.20 7.30 2.19
CA TYR A 11 24.34 6.12 2.10
C TYR A 11 24.44 5.24 3.37
N ARG A 12 25.66 4.88 3.79
CA ARG A 12 25.86 4.07 5.02
C ARG A 12 25.30 4.76 6.26
N LYS A 13 25.48 6.08 6.36
CA LYS A 13 24.95 6.87 7.47
C LYS A 13 23.41 6.90 7.45
N MET A 14 22.82 7.12 6.27
CA MET A 14 21.36 7.12 6.10
C MET A 14 20.78 5.74 6.41
N LYS A 15 21.39 4.66 5.92
CA LYS A 15 20.92 3.28 6.18
C LYS A 15 20.86 2.95 7.67
N LYS A 16 21.81 3.44 8.49
CA LYS A 16 21.84 3.26 9.95
C LYS A 16 20.94 4.21 10.74
N PHE A 17 20.45 5.30 10.15
CA PHE A 17 19.63 6.28 10.86
C PHE A 17 18.26 5.68 11.18
N PRO A 18 17.71 5.79 12.40
CA PRO A 18 16.36 5.34 12.68
C PRO A 18 15.36 6.24 11.94
N LYS A 19 14.39 5.64 11.23
CA LYS A 19 13.43 6.37 10.40
C LYS A 19 12.00 6.12 10.85
N VAL A 20 11.15 7.07 10.53
CA VAL A 20 9.70 6.96 10.63
C VAL A 20 9.18 7.15 9.21
N ASP A 21 8.34 6.22 8.76
CA ASP A 21 7.68 6.30 7.46
C ASP A 21 6.17 6.37 7.69
N LEU A 22 5.61 7.56 7.47
CA LEU A 22 4.19 7.83 7.73
C LEU A 22 3.33 7.65 6.47
N HIS A 23 3.93 7.43 5.31
CA HIS A 23 3.21 7.45 4.04
C HIS A 23 3.77 6.40 3.08
N ARG A 24 3.39 5.14 3.31
CA ARG A 24 3.77 4.03 2.44
C ARG A 24 2.57 3.23 1.98
N HIS A 25 2.23 3.35 0.69
CA HIS A 25 1.20 2.53 0.06
C HIS A 25 1.71 1.10 -0.14
N LEU A 26 0.96 0.12 0.34
CA LEU A 26 1.28 -1.29 0.15
C LEU A 26 1.22 -1.67 -1.33
N GLU A 27 0.23 -1.15 -2.06
CA GLU A 27 0.04 -1.35 -3.50
C GLU A 27 1.26 -0.91 -4.31
N GLY A 28 2.03 0.05 -3.80
CA GLY A 28 3.25 0.57 -4.44
C GLY A 28 4.54 -0.04 -3.90
N SER A 29 4.46 -0.92 -2.90
CA SER A 29 5.62 -1.47 -2.16
C SER A 29 5.88 -2.95 -2.49
N ILE A 30 5.76 -3.31 -3.76
CA ILE A 30 5.88 -4.71 -4.22
C ILE A 30 7.18 -4.91 -4.99
N ARG A 31 7.96 -5.92 -4.59
CA ARG A 31 9.17 -6.33 -5.32
C ARG A 31 8.77 -6.86 -6.70
N VAL A 32 9.46 -6.42 -7.75
CA VAL A 32 9.17 -6.86 -9.14
C VAL A 32 9.41 -8.37 -9.29
N GLU A 33 10.39 -8.88 -8.58
CA GLU A 33 10.72 -10.30 -8.49
C GLU A 33 9.58 -11.11 -7.86
N THR A 34 8.90 -10.54 -6.85
CA THR A 34 7.72 -11.15 -6.22
C THR A 34 6.52 -11.16 -7.14
N LEU A 35 6.29 -10.09 -7.90
CA LEU A 35 5.25 -10.05 -8.93
C LEU A 35 5.44 -11.17 -9.96
N LEU A 36 6.67 -11.34 -10.45
CA LEU A 36 7.01 -12.38 -11.42
C LEU A 36 6.84 -13.78 -10.83
N ASP A 37 7.32 -14.02 -9.60
CA ASP A 37 7.22 -15.31 -8.94
C ASP A 37 5.76 -15.72 -8.66
N ILE A 38 4.93 -14.79 -8.17
CA ILE A 38 3.48 -15.00 -7.99
C ILE A 38 2.84 -15.34 -9.33
N ALA A 39 3.14 -14.57 -10.38
CA ALA A 39 2.52 -14.81 -11.69
C ALA A 39 2.86 -16.18 -12.28
N VAL A 40 4.10 -16.65 -12.10
CA VAL A 40 4.51 -17.98 -12.55
C VAL A 40 3.82 -19.09 -11.73
N LYS A 41 3.81 -18.97 -10.39
CA LYS A 41 3.23 -19.99 -9.50
C LYS A 41 1.72 -20.09 -9.63
N GLU A 42 1.04 -18.95 -9.65
CA GLU A 42 -0.42 -18.85 -9.65
C GLU A 42 -1.01 -18.73 -11.06
N LYS A 43 -0.16 -18.79 -12.09
CA LYS A 43 -0.54 -18.70 -13.52
C LYS A 43 -1.33 -17.43 -13.85
N VAL A 44 -0.93 -16.31 -13.25
CA VAL A 44 -1.44 -14.98 -13.62
C VAL A 44 -0.84 -14.59 -14.96
N GLU A 45 -1.68 -14.16 -15.91
CA GLU A 45 -1.23 -13.69 -17.21
C GLU A 45 -0.50 -12.35 -17.08
N LEU A 46 0.70 -12.26 -17.65
CA LEU A 46 1.48 -11.03 -17.70
C LEU A 46 1.72 -10.55 -19.13
N PRO A 47 1.84 -9.23 -19.34
CA PRO A 47 2.30 -8.68 -20.61
C PRO A 47 3.71 -9.16 -20.97
N THR A 48 4.51 -9.57 -19.98
CA THR A 48 5.84 -10.14 -20.15
C THR A 48 6.28 -10.87 -18.89
N TYR A 49 7.07 -11.94 -19.05
CA TYR A 49 7.74 -12.66 -17.96
C TYR A 49 9.24 -12.32 -17.87
N ASP A 50 9.71 -11.37 -18.68
CA ASP A 50 11.05 -10.81 -18.57
C ASP A 50 11.08 -9.76 -17.46
N LEU A 51 11.97 -9.93 -16.48
CA LEU A 51 12.01 -9.10 -15.27
C LEU A 51 12.24 -7.61 -15.58
N GLU A 52 13.14 -7.30 -16.52
CA GLU A 52 13.48 -5.91 -16.84
C GLU A 52 12.39 -5.23 -17.66
N LYS A 53 11.74 -5.96 -18.58
CA LYS A 53 10.55 -5.46 -19.28
C LYS A 53 9.39 -5.25 -18.30
N LEU A 54 9.18 -6.17 -17.37
CA LEU A 54 8.14 -6.03 -16.34
C LEU A 54 8.41 -4.82 -15.45
N ARG A 55 9.66 -4.62 -15.01
CA ARG A 55 10.08 -3.46 -14.20
C ARG A 55 9.66 -2.14 -14.84
N ARG A 56 9.84 -1.98 -16.16
CA ARG A 56 9.43 -0.77 -16.89
C ARG A 56 7.92 -0.54 -16.92
N LEU A 57 7.12 -1.59 -16.78
CA LEU A 57 5.66 -1.49 -16.77
C LEU A 57 5.10 -1.13 -15.39
N VAL A 58 5.79 -1.51 -14.30
CA VAL A 58 5.31 -1.32 -12.93
C VAL A 58 6.06 -0.25 -12.14
N GLN A 59 7.19 0.23 -12.64
CA GLN A 59 8.00 1.27 -12.03
C GLN A 59 8.03 2.52 -12.92
N VAL A 60 8.07 3.70 -12.30
CA VAL A 60 8.42 4.95 -13.00
C VAL A 60 9.91 4.91 -13.28
N TYR A 61 10.30 5.07 -14.55
CA TYR A 61 11.70 4.93 -14.97
C TYR A 61 12.18 6.14 -15.77
N ASP A 62 11.79 6.21 -17.03
CA ASP A 62 12.08 7.29 -17.99
C ASP A 62 10.82 8.02 -18.45
N ASP A 63 9.67 7.73 -17.81
CA ASP A 63 8.39 8.37 -18.08
C ASP A 63 8.44 9.88 -17.75
N PRO A 64 7.80 10.75 -18.56
CA PRO A 64 7.69 12.16 -18.22
C PRO A 64 6.88 12.34 -16.93
N PRO A 65 7.24 13.33 -16.08
CA PRO A 65 6.58 13.55 -14.80
C PRO A 65 5.13 13.99 -15.04
N ASP A 66 4.20 13.07 -14.81
CA ASP A 66 2.77 13.29 -14.97
C ASP A 66 2.02 12.42 -13.95
N PHE A 67 1.02 13.03 -13.33
CA PHE A 67 0.24 12.42 -12.27
C PHE A 67 -0.51 11.17 -12.74
N PHE A 68 -1.07 11.19 -13.96
CA PHE A 68 -1.79 10.04 -14.51
C PHE A 68 -0.85 8.93 -14.97
N ASN A 69 0.32 9.27 -15.52
CA ASN A 69 1.37 8.28 -15.82
C ASN A 69 1.78 7.50 -14.57
N PHE A 70 1.93 8.19 -13.44
CA PHE A 70 2.20 7.55 -12.14
C PHE A 70 1.04 6.63 -11.72
N LEU A 71 -0.20 7.12 -11.68
CA LEU A 71 -1.36 6.32 -11.26
C LEU A 71 -1.60 5.10 -12.15
N ASN A 72 -1.30 5.19 -13.44
CA ASN A 72 -1.49 4.08 -14.38
C ASN A 72 -0.61 2.86 -14.08
N LYS A 73 0.55 3.03 -13.42
CA LYS A 73 1.41 1.90 -13.03
C LYS A 73 0.69 0.95 -12.06
N PHE A 74 -0.20 1.48 -11.22
CA PHE A 74 -0.99 0.68 -10.26
C PHE A 74 -2.08 -0.18 -10.91
N ASN A 75 -2.49 0.12 -12.15
CA ASN A 75 -3.55 -0.65 -12.81
C ASN A 75 -3.11 -2.09 -13.08
N LEU A 76 -1.84 -2.29 -13.46
CA LEU A 76 -1.29 -3.62 -13.68
C LEU A 76 -1.18 -4.39 -12.35
N LEU A 77 -0.85 -3.69 -11.26
CA LEU A 77 -0.60 -4.30 -9.94
C LEU A 77 -1.85 -4.97 -9.35
N ARG A 78 -3.06 -4.52 -9.71
CA ARG A 78 -4.33 -5.15 -9.29
C ARG A 78 -4.48 -6.61 -9.67
N GLY A 79 -3.78 -7.06 -10.72
CA GLY A 79 -3.80 -8.45 -11.17
C GLY A 79 -3.02 -9.42 -10.28
N PHE A 80 -2.18 -8.92 -9.36
CA PHE A 80 -1.17 -9.74 -8.65
C PHE A 80 -1.58 -10.16 -7.24
N TYR A 81 -2.88 -10.16 -6.96
CA TYR A 81 -3.44 -10.62 -5.68
C TYR A 81 -4.34 -11.86 -5.88
N PRO A 82 -3.82 -12.97 -6.44
CA PRO A 82 -4.65 -14.10 -6.85
C PRO A 82 -5.20 -14.90 -5.66
N ASN A 83 -4.56 -14.85 -4.50
CA ASN A 83 -4.92 -15.63 -3.31
C ASN A 83 -4.41 -14.96 -2.03
N ARG A 84 -4.78 -15.56 -0.89
CA ARG A 84 -4.40 -15.10 0.45
C ARG A 84 -2.89 -15.06 0.63
N GLU A 85 -2.21 -16.13 0.26
CA GLU A 85 -0.77 -16.33 0.47
C GLU A 85 0.05 -15.25 -0.25
N SER A 86 -0.40 -14.84 -1.45
CA SER A 86 0.19 -13.75 -2.22
C SER A 86 0.02 -12.40 -1.51
N ILE A 87 -1.17 -12.12 -0.98
CA ILE A 87 -1.46 -10.86 -0.25
C ILE A 87 -0.64 -10.79 1.04
N GLU A 88 -0.61 -11.87 1.83
CA GLU A 88 0.15 -11.94 3.08
C GLU A 88 1.66 -11.78 2.81
N ARG A 89 2.18 -12.43 1.77
CA ARG A 89 3.58 -12.29 1.36
C ARG A 89 3.92 -10.86 0.98
N ILE A 90 3.11 -10.22 0.14
CA ILE A 90 3.35 -8.84 -0.30
C ILE A 90 3.37 -7.87 0.89
N ALA A 91 2.42 -8.02 1.82
CA ALA A 91 2.39 -7.23 3.06
C ALA A 91 3.64 -7.46 3.92
N TYR A 92 4.02 -8.72 4.13
CA TYR A 92 5.20 -9.07 4.91
C TYR A 92 6.49 -8.52 4.30
N GLU A 93 6.70 -8.71 3.00
CA GLU A 93 7.91 -8.25 2.29
C GLU A 93 8.04 -6.73 2.29
N ALA A 94 6.92 -5.99 2.18
CA ALA A 94 6.94 -4.52 2.27
C ALA A 94 7.46 -4.02 3.64
N ILE A 95 7.10 -4.73 4.72
CA ILE A 95 7.55 -4.42 6.09
C ILE A 95 8.99 -4.86 6.30
N GLU A 96 9.37 -6.03 5.77
CA GLU A 96 10.76 -6.50 5.75
C GLU A 96 11.66 -5.45 5.09
N ASP A 97 11.28 -4.93 3.91
CA ASP A 97 12.04 -3.89 3.21
C ASP A 97 12.16 -2.60 4.06
N ALA A 98 11.06 -2.18 4.71
CA ALA A 98 11.07 -1.02 5.61
C ALA A 98 12.03 -1.23 6.80
N ALA A 99 11.97 -2.41 7.43
CA ALA A 99 12.85 -2.77 8.54
C ALA A 99 14.33 -2.82 8.12
N GLN A 100 14.61 -3.37 6.93
CA GLN A 100 15.96 -3.36 6.35
C GLN A 100 16.46 -1.93 6.07
N ASP A 101 15.56 -0.99 5.75
CA ASP A 101 15.83 0.45 5.68
C ASP A 101 15.92 1.15 7.04
N ASN A 102 15.89 0.40 8.14
CA ASN A 102 15.92 0.88 9.52
C ASN A 102 14.77 1.85 9.86
N VAL A 103 13.61 1.62 9.24
CA VAL A 103 12.34 2.21 9.68
C VAL A 103 11.94 1.53 11.00
N LYS A 104 11.67 2.34 12.02
CA LYS A 104 11.26 1.90 13.36
C LYS A 104 9.77 2.04 13.61
N TYR A 105 9.11 2.91 12.86
CA TYR A 105 7.67 3.09 12.88
C TYR A 105 7.18 3.30 11.44
N LEU A 106 6.20 2.51 11.04
CA LEU A 106 5.63 2.50 9.70
C LEU A 106 4.11 2.62 9.76
N GLU A 107 3.55 3.63 9.12
CA GLU A 107 2.12 3.67 8.77
C GLU A 107 1.95 3.08 7.37
N LEU A 108 1.54 1.81 7.32
CA LEU A 108 1.34 1.06 6.09
C LEU A 108 -0.09 1.25 5.62
N ARG A 109 -0.27 2.01 4.55
CA ARG A 109 -1.59 2.33 4.01
C ARG A 109 -1.97 1.45 2.84
N TYR A 110 -3.24 1.08 2.76
CA TYR A 110 -3.77 0.25 1.68
C TYR A 110 -5.28 0.40 1.54
N SER A 111 -5.80 0.16 0.34
CA SER A 111 -7.22 0.09 0.05
C SER A 111 -7.68 -1.37 0.00
N PRO A 112 -8.54 -1.85 0.91
CA PRO A 112 -9.04 -3.23 0.89
C PRO A 112 -9.65 -3.62 -0.47
N THR A 113 -10.38 -2.69 -1.11
CA THR A 113 -10.96 -2.89 -2.44
C THR A 113 -9.91 -3.17 -3.51
N HIS A 114 -8.71 -2.60 -3.40
CA HIS A 114 -7.64 -2.82 -4.39
C HIS A 114 -7.20 -4.29 -4.44
N PHE A 115 -7.11 -4.94 -3.27
CA PHE A 115 -6.75 -6.36 -3.13
C PHE A 115 -7.95 -7.31 -3.27
N SER A 116 -9.17 -6.80 -3.08
CA SER A 116 -10.40 -7.59 -3.16
C SER A 116 -11.00 -7.66 -4.57
N SER A 117 -11.03 -6.55 -5.30
CA SER A 117 -11.97 -6.35 -6.43
C SER A 117 -11.87 -7.37 -7.57
N MET A 118 -10.65 -7.78 -7.95
CA MET A 118 -10.42 -8.71 -9.07
C MET A 118 -10.90 -10.14 -8.74
N GLN A 119 -10.59 -10.63 -7.55
CA GLN A 119 -10.94 -11.99 -7.10
C GLN A 119 -12.25 -12.06 -6.31
N ARG A 120 -12.86 -10.90 -6.01
CA ARG A 120 -14.07 -10.75 -5.20
C ARG A 120 -13.93 -11.33 -3.79
N PHE A 121 -12.76 -11.18 -3.18
CA PHE A 121 -12.58 -11.53 -1.78
C PHE A 121 -13.41 -10.61 -0.87
N PRO A 122 -13.97 -11.11 0.24
CA PRO A 122 -14.52 -10.22 1.27
C PRO A 122 -13.42 -9.28 1.78
N GLU A 123 -13.66 -7.96 1.79
CA GLU A 123 -12.67 -6.96 2.20
C GLU A 123 -12.24 -7.16 3.67
N GLU A 124 -13.15 -7.66 4.51
CA GLU A 124 -12.88 -8.08 5.88
C GLU A 124 -11.78 -9.14 5.96
N LYS A 125 -11.79 -10.10 5.03
CA LYS A 125 -10.78 -11.15 4.98
C LYS A 125 -9.43 -10.61 4.53
N VAL A 126 -9.42 -9.71 3.56
CA VAL A 126 -8.21 -9.02 3.12
C VAL A 126 -7.57 -8.26 4.29
N ILE A 127 -8.37 -7.52 5.07
CA ILE A 127 -7.90 -6.81 6.27
C ILE A 127 -7.26 -7.80 7.26
N GLN A 128 -7.94 -8.92 7.55
CA GLN A 128 -7.42 -9.95 8.47
C GLN A 128 -6.11 -10.58 7.98
N TRP A 129 -5.97 -10.83 6.68
CA TRP A 129 -4.75 -11.39 6.09
C TRP A 129 -3.57 -10.42 6.19
N ILE A 130 -3.79 -9.16 5.80
CA ILE A 130 -2.77 -8.11 5.89
C ILE A 130 -2.37 -7.89 7.35
N GLN A 131 -3.31 -7.87 8.28
CA GLN A 131 -3.01 -7.78 9.71
C GLN A 131 -2.18 -8.97 10.20
N GLY A 132 -2.51 -10.20 9.79
CA GLY A 132 -1.71 -11.38 10.14
C GLY A 132 -0.26 -11.28 9.66
N ALA A 133 -0.04 -10.75 8.45
CA ALA A 133 1.28 -10.48 7.93
C ALA A 133 2.02 -9.37 8.70
N ILE A 134 1.32 -8.30 9.08
CA ILE A 134 1.83 -7.23 9.94
C ILE A 134 2.28 -7.80 11.29
N ASP A 135 1.43 -8.57 11.96
CA ASP A 135 1.72 -9.16 13.27
C ASP A 135 2.92 -10.11 13.22
N GLN A 136 3.06 -10.86 12.11
CA GLN A 136 4.21 -11.74 11.92
C GLN A 136 5.49 -10.92 11.68
N ALA A 137 5.44 -9.91 10.81
CA ALA A 137 6.60 -9.06 10.53
C ALA A 137 7.08 -8.29 11.78
N MET A 138 6.17 -7.79 12.63
CA MET A 138 6.53 -7.13 13.89
C MET A 138 7.18 -8.07 14.92
N LYS A 139 7.02 -9.39 14.79
CA LYS A 139 7.75 -10.37 15.63
C LYS A 139 9.16 -10.61 15.10
N ASP A 140 9.30 -10.61 13.78
CA ASP A 140 10.56 -10.94 13.09
C ASP A 140 11.50 -9.74 13.01
N TYR A 141 10.96 -8.52 13.02
CA TYR A 141 11.70 -7.27 12.85
C TYR A 141 11.45 -6.26 13.99
N GLU A 142 12.46 -5.46 14.32
CA GLU A 142 12.36 -4.36 15.28
C GLU A 142 11.70 -3.12 14.63
N ILE A 143 10.39 -3.21 14.39
CA ILE A 143 9.56 -2.19 13.77
C ILE A 143 8.15 -2.21 14.36
N ILE A 144 7.56 -1.02 14.55
CA ILE A 144 6.14 -0.86 14.86
C ILE A 144 5.41 -0.55 13.56
N VAL A 145 4.32 -1.26 13.27
CA VAL A 145 3.52 -1.05 12.07
C VAL A 145 2.08 -0.74 12.45
N ILE A 146 1.55 0.35 11.90
CA ILE A 146 0.17 0.78 12.06
C ILE A 146 -0.52 0.74 10.70
N PRO A 147 -1.59 -0.07 10.52
CA PRO A 147 -2.34 -0.07 9.28
C PRO A 147 -3.17 1.21 9.10
N VAL A 148 -3.27 1.68 7.86
CA VAL A 148 -4.09 2.85 7.49
C VAL A 148 -4.99 2.48 6.32
N LEU A 149 -6.31 2.44 6.54
CA LEU A 149 -7.24 2.12 5.45
C LEU A 149 -7.42 3.32 4.53
N THR A 150 -7.24 3.09 3.23
CA THR A 150 -7.25 4.13 2.20
C THR A 150 -8.55 4.09 1.42
N ILE A 151 -9.28 5.20 1.47
CA ILE A 151 -10.42 5.47 0.59
C ILE A 151 -9.88 5.91 -0.77
N SER A 152 -10.26 5.21 -1.82
CA SER A 152 -10.00 5.61 -3.21
C SER A 152 -11.11 6.54 -3.71
N ARG A 153 -10.82 7.85 -3.81
CA ARG A 153 -11.83 8.87 -4.13
C ARG A 153 -12.51 8.71 -5.50
N ASN A 154 -11.82 8.06 -6.44
CA ASN A 154 -12.29 7.77 -7.80
C ASN A 154 -13.58 6.92 -7.82
N TYR A 155 -13.88 6.18 -6.76
CA TYR A 155 -15.05 5.30 -6.69
C TYR A 155 -16.27 5.94 -6.01
N GLY A 156 -16.14 7.20 -5.60
CA GLY A 156 -17.25 7.99 -5.07
C GLY A 156 -17.65 7.63 -3.63
N VAL A 157 -18.66 8.36 -3.15
CA VAL A 157 -19.04 8.42 -1.74
C VAL A 157 -19.53 7.07 -1.19
N LYS A 158 -20.22 6.26 -1.99
CA LYS A 158 -20.75 4.96 -1.54
C LYS A 158 -19.64 3.98 -1.13
N LEU A 159 -18.56 3.90 -1.91
CA LEU A 159 -17.44 3.03 -1.55
C LEU A 159 -16.65 3.63 -0.36
N ALA A 160 -16.54 4.95 -0.30
CA ALA A 160 -15.98 5.64 0.86
C ALA A 160 -16.75 5.32 2.15
N GLU A 161 -18.09 5.35 2.13
CA GLU A 161 -18.96 4.94 3.23
C GLU A 161 -18.69 3.49 3.66
N HIS A 162 -18.58 2.58 2.71
CA HIS A 162 -18.25 1.18 2.98
C HIS A 162 -16.89 1.03 3.67
N THR A 163 -15.86 1.71 3.16
CA THR A 163 -14.51 1.67 3.75
C THR A 163 -14.51 2.22 5.17
N VAL A 164 -15.21 3.33 5.43
CA VAL A 164 -15.34 3.88 6.80
C VAL A 164 -16.12 2.93 7.72
N ASN A 165 -17.15 2.25 7.22
CA ASN A 165 -17.86 1.24 8.00
C ASN A 165 -16.93 0.08 8.40
N LEU A 166 -16.13 -0.43 7.47
CA LEU A 166 -15.13 -1.45 7.77
C LEU A 166 -14.14 -0.95 8.82
N ALA A 167 -13.54 0.23 8.59
CA ALA A 167 -12.58 0.81 9.50
C ALA A 167 -13.15 0.92 10.93
N VAL A 168 -14.33 1.52 11.09
CA VAL A 168 -14.99 1.71 12.39
C VAL A 168 -15.34 0.39 13.06
N ASN A 169 -15.82 -0.59 12.28
CA ASN A 169 -16.19 -1.89 12.82
C ASN A 169 -14.96 -2.67 13.32
N TYR A 170 -13.80 -2.54 12.67
CA TYR A 170 -12.57 -3.22 13.09
C TYR A 170 -11.67 -2.40 14.03
N ALA A 171 -12.00 -1.13 14.29
CA ALA A 171 -11.19 -0.22 15.12
C ALA A 171 -10.90 -0.73 16.54
N HIS A 172 -11.74 -1.63 17.05
CA HIS A 172 -11.59 -2.23 18.38
C HIS A 172 -10.67 -3.45 18.38
N GLU A 173 -10.48 -4.10 17.23
CA GLU A 173 -9.59 -5.24 17.05
C GLU A 173 -8.20 -4.77 16.61
N PHE A 174 -8.14 -3.76 15.73
CA PHE A 174 -6.89 -3.21 15.22
C PHE A 174 -6.94 -1.68 15.23
N PHE A 175 -5.79 -1.06 15.50
CA PHE A 175 -5.67 0.39 15.46
C PHE A 175 -5.47 0.85 14.01
N PHE A 176 -6.42 1.62 13.48
CA PHE A 176 -6.36 2.13 12.10
C PHE A 176 -6.28 3.65 12.04
N GLY A 177 -5.45 4.15 11.13
CA GLY A 177 -5.67 5.44 10.50
C GLY A 177 -6.66 5.32 9.32
N LEU A 178 -7.22 6.45 8.89
CA LEU A 178 -7.99 6.56 7.65
C LEU A 178 -7.34 7.57 6.70
N ASP A 179 -7.16 7.17 5.45
CA ASP A 179 -6.60 7.98 4.37
C ASP A 179 -7.62 8.24 3.24
N LEU A 180 -7.42 9.32 2.49
CA LEU A 180 -8.09 9.60 1.22
C LEU A 180 -7.04 9.78 0.12
N ALA A 181 -7.03 8.89 -0.87
CA ALA A 181 -6.09 8.94 -2.00
C ALA A 181 -6.83 8.78 -3.33
N GLY A 182 -6.10 8.95 -4.44
CA GLY A 182 -6.61 8.81 -5.80
C GLY A 182 -6.61 10.14 -6.56
N ASP A 183 -7.44 10.25 -7.59
CA ASP A 183 -7.46 11.39 -8.52
C ASP A 183 -8.00 12.66 -7.85
N GLU A 184 -7.09 13.53 -7.41
CA GLU A 184 -7.43 14.78 -6.72
C GLU A 184 -8.08 15.81 -7.64
N LEU A 185 -7.67 15.86 -8.92
CA LEU A 185 -8.15 16.86 -9.89
C LEU A 185 -9.65 16.71 -10.17
N ASN A 186 -10.09 15.46 -10.36
CA ASN A 186 -11.45 15.19 -10.82
C ASN A 186 -12.42 14.85 -9.67
N PHE A 187 -11.91 14.54 -8.47
CA PHE A 187 -12.72 14.11 -7.34
C PHE A 187 -12.42 14.94 -6.08
N SER A 188 -13.25 15.95 -5.85
CA SER A 188 -13.21 16.77 -4.64
C SER A 188 -13.44 15.93 -3.38
N PRO A 189 -12.74 16.22 -2.26
CA PRO A 189 -12.95 15.51 -0.99
C PRO A 189 -14.24 15.96 -0.26
N HIS A 190 -14.83 17.09 -0.64
CA HIS A 190 -15.98 17.70 0.07
C HIS A 190 -17.17 16.75 0.27
N PRO A 191 -17.59 15.94 -0.74
CA PRO A 191 -18.69 15.00 -0.55
C PRO A 191 -18.43 13.93 0.53
N MET A 192 -17.16 13.68 0.88
CA MET A 192 -16.75 12.67 1.85
C MET A 192 -16.46 13.26 3.25
N ALA A 193 -16.55 14.58 3.44
CA ALA A 193 -16.18 15.25 4.69
C ALA A 193 -16.89 14.67 5.93
N HIS A 194 -18.19 14.40 5.82
CA HIS A 194 -19.00 13.82 6.89
C HIS A 194 -18.52 12.41 7.31
N LEU A 195 -17.89 11.66 6.41
CA LEU A 195 -17.31 10.34 6.71
C LEU A 195 -16.05 10.45 7.56
N PHE A 196 -15.20 11.43 7.26
CA PHE A 196 -14.01 11.74 8.06
C PHE A 196 -14.40 12.25 9.44
N GLU A 197 -15.43 13.09 9.56
CA GLU A 197 -15.97 13.49 10.87
C GLU A 197 -16.43 12.29 11.70
N ARG A 198 -17.11 11.33 11.06
CA ARG A 198 -17.55 10.09 11.72
C ARG A 198 -16.35 9.24 12.16
N ALA A 199 -15.34 9.06 11.31
CA ALA A 199 -14.11 8.32 11.66
C ALA A 199 -13.36 8.99 12.83
N LYS A 200 -13.27 10.32 12.84
CA LYS A 200 -12.70 11.09 13.96
C LYS A 200 -13.45 10.85 15.27
N LYS A 201 -14.79 10.86 15.23
CA LYS A 201 -15.63 10.57 16.42
C LYS A 201 -15.46 9.14 16.92
N ALA A 202 -15.06 8.21 16.05
CA ALA A 202 -14.71 6.84 16.42
C ALA A 202 -13.27 6.69 16.96
N GLY A 203 -12.52 7.79 17.10
CA GLY A 203 -11.17 7.81 17.67
C GLY A 203 -10.03 7.54 16.68
N MET A 204 -10.31 7.54 15.38
CA MET A 204 -9.29 7.27 14.35
C MET A 204 -8.39 8.47 14.08
N GLY A 205 -7.12 8.18 13.77
CA GLY A 205 -6.23 9.12 13.10
C GLY A 205 -6.67 9.34 11.65
N LEU A 206 -6.58 10.58 11.16
CA LEU A 206 -6.99 10.93 9.80
C LEU A 206 -5.82 11.56 9.05
N THR A 207 -5.63 11.14 7.80
CA THR A 207 -4.75 11.76 6.81
C THR A 207 -5.47 11.84 5.48
N LEU A 208 -5.07 12.75 4.60
CA LEU A 208 -5.62 12.87 3.26
C LEU A 208 -4.52 13.31 2.30
N HIS A 209 -4.52 12.75 1.09
CA HIS A 209 -3.82 13.35 -0.05
C HIS A 209 -4.57 14.63 -0.44
N ALA A 210 -3.86 15.75 -0.41
CA ALA A 210 -4.38 17.07 -0.75
C ALA A 210 -3.26 18.03 -1.16
N GLY A 211 -3.50 18.82 -2.20
CA GLY A 211 -2.52 19.78 -2.74
C GLY A 211 -1.35 19.11 -3.46
N GLU A 212 -1.55 17.93 -4.05
CA GLU A 212 -0.51 17.21 -4.80
C GLU A 212 -0.34 17.73 -6.24
N VAL A 213 -1.36 18.43 -6.76
CA VAL A 213 -1.53 18.87 -8.15
C VAL A 213 -1.99 20.32 -8.25
#